data_AF-A0A258KD12-F1
#
_entry.id   AF-A0A258KD12-F1
#
_cell.length_a   1.000
_cell.length_b   1.000
_cell.length_c   1.000
_cell.angle_alpha   90.00
_cell.angle_beta   90.00
_cell.angle_gamma   90.00
#
_symmetry.space_group_name_H-M   'P 1'
#
loop_
_entity.id
_entity.type
_entity.pdbx_description
1 polymer ?
#
loop_
_entity_poly.entity_id
_entity_poly.type
_entity_poly.pdbx_seq_one_letter_code
_entity_poly.pdbx_strand_id
1 'polypeptide(L)'
;MDRRFFLVLLLAGCADTSPQGPLTPLMPAPAAGPPAPAPVSTTPAPIAATPVPAGEMSFDTWLADFMVRAQAAGLTQQLLNRELGGVTPDPKVISLDGRQPEFSKPVGDYIKGVISDDRVAVGRRKRTELAFLPQVEQRYGVPRDILLAVWAMESAFGQIQGNFDVVRSMVSLAADGRRRGWAEGELIAALKIIDS
;
A
#
# COMPACT_ATOMS: atom_id res chain seq x y z
N MET A 1 32.77 55.92 -12.80
CA MET A 1 31.68 55.80 -11.82
C MET A 1 31.37 54.33 -11.63
N ASP A 2 32.05 53.78 -10.63
CA ASP A 2 31.94 52.43 -10.13
C ASP A 2 30.56 52.12 -9.56
N ARG A 3 30.10 50.87 -9.73
CA ARG A 3 30.04 49.90 -8.62
C ARG A 3 29.48 48.56 -9.09
N ARG A 4 30.39 47.58 -9.12
CA ARG A 4 30.11 46.14 -9.13
C ARG A 4 29.69 45.73 -7.72
N PHE A 5 28.65 44.92 -7.58
CA PHE A 5 28.43 44.12 -6.37
C PHE A 5 28.07 42.69 -6.78
N PHE A 6 29.08 41.82 -6.70
CA PHE A 6 28.91 40.38 -6.52
C PHE A 6 28.54 40.16 -5.06
N LEU A 7 27.47 39.40 -4.81
CA LEU A 7 27.11 38.95 -3.47
C LEU A 7 26.95 37.43 -3.51
N VAL A 8 28.03 36.76 -3.10
CA VAL A 8 28.07 35.35 -2.72
C VAL A 8 27.51 35.26 -1.31
N LEU A 9 26.45 34.46 -1.11
CA LEU A 9 25.96 34.12 0.24
C LEU A 9 26.24 32.64 0.52
N LEU A 10 26.95 32.42 1.63
CA LEU A 10 27.38 31.13 2.17
C LEU A 10 26.21 30.30 2.71
N LEU A 11 26.26 28.98 2.49
CA LEU A 11 25.50 28.00 3.27
C LEU A 11 26.07 27.95 4.70
N ALA A 12 25.19 28.02 5.70
CA ALA A 12 25.43 27.53 7.05
C ALA A 12 24.23 26.69 7.48
N GLY A 13 24.45 25.38 7.64
CA GLY A 13 23.46 24.46 8.16
C GLY A 13 23.27 24.63 9.67
N CYS A 14 22.03 24.48 10.13
CA CYS A 14 21.73 24.25 11.54
C CYS A 14 21.44 22.77 11.70
N ALA A 15 22.36 22.04 12.33
CA ALA A 15 22.11 20.72 12.88
C ALA A 15 21.62 20.91 14.32
N ASP A 16 20.42 20.42 14.62
CA ASP A 16 19.90 20.38 15.99
C ASP A 16 20.70 19.38 16.82
N THR A 17 21.50 19.90 17.74
CA THR A 17 22.25 19.12 18.72
C THR A 17 21.56 19.25 20.07
N SER A 18 20.68 18.30 20.41
CA SER A 18 20.04 18.26 21.72
C SER A 18 21.08 17.99 22.81
N PRO A 19 21.16 18.80 23.88
CA PRO A 19 22.10 18.57 24.98
C PRO A 19 21.68 17.38 25.85
N GLN A 20 22.62 16.45 26.03
CA GLN A 20 22.52 15.33 26.97
C GLN A 20 22.49 15.85 28.42
N GLY A 21 21.55 15.34 29.21
CA GLY A 21 21.46 15.65 30.65
C GLY A 21 22.66 15.08 31.44
N PRO A 22 22.91 15.60 32.65
CA PRO A 22 24.10 15.25 33.42
C PRO A 22 24.12 13.77 33.85
N LEU A 23 25.29 13.15 33.67
CA LEU A 23 25.62 11.79 34.07
C LEU A 23 25.76 11.71 35.59
N THR A 24 24.92 10.90 36.23
CA THR A 24 25.05 10.57 37.65
C THR A 24 26.25 9.64 37.87
N PRO A 25 27.15 9.90 38.85
CA PRO A 25 28.29 9.04 39.11
C PRO A 25 27.87 7.68 39.70
N LEU A 26 28.42 6.61 39.14
CA LEU A 26 28.26 5.22 39.58
C LEU A 26 29.14 4.99 40.83
N MET A 27 28.55 4.65 41.97
CA MET A 27 29.30 4.18 43.15
C MET A 27 29.71 2.70 42.98
N PRO A 28 30.84 2.25 43.56
CA PRO A 28 31.31 0.87 43.45
C PRO A 28 30.51 -0.09 44.35
N ALA A 29 30.27 -1.28 43.83
CA ALA A 29 29.59 -2.38 44.52
C ALA A 29 30.49 -3.08 45.56
N PRO A 30 29.97 -3.54 46.71
CA PRO A 30 30.65 -4.49 47.58
C PRO A 30 30.31 -5.93 47.15
N ALA A 31 31.31 -6.81 47.17
CA ALA A 31 31.19 -8.21 46.78
C ALA A 31 30.67 -9.12 47.91
N ALA A 32 29.63 -9.89 47.56
CA ALA A 32 29.30 -11.28 47.90
C ALA A 32 29.14 -11.76 49.36
N GLY A 33 27.95 -12.29 49.63
CA GLY A 33 27.71 -13.46 50.50
C GLY A 33 26.74 -14.43 49.81
N PRO A 34 26.85 -15.76 50.02
CA PRO A 34 26.03 -16.75 49.31
C PRO A 34 24.57 -16.74 49.79
N PRO A 35 23.57 -16.89 48.90
CA PRO A 35 22.16 -16.84 49.29
C PRO A 35 21.69 -18.15 49.93
N ALA A 36 21.03 -18.02 51.08
CA ALA A 36 20.21 -19.08 51.70
C ALA A 36 18.90 -19.30 50.89
N PRO A 37 18.32 -20.52 50.90
CA PRO A 37 17.11 -20.82 50.13
C PRO A 37 15.86 -20.21 50.80
N ALA A 38 15.14 -19.36 50.06
CA ALA A 38 13.88 -18.75 50.46
C ALA A 38 12.71 -19.30 49.61
N PRO A 39 11.46 -19.27 50.12
CA PRO A 39 10.40 -20.21 49.77
C PRO A 39 9.78 -19.99 48.39
N VAL A 40 9.38 -21.10 47.77
CA VAL A 40 8.68 -21.17 46.49
C VAL A 40 7.36 -20.39 46.53
N SER A 41 7.27 -19.32 45.75
CA SER A 41 6.00 -18.67 45.44
C SER A 41 5.43 -19.34 44.19
N THR A 42 4.38 -20.15 44.34
CA THR A 42 3.64 -20.73 43.22
C THR A 42 2.74 -19.67 42.57
N THR A 43 3.31 -18.92 41.63
CA THR A 43 2.54 -18.18 40.63
C THR A 43 1.82 -19.18 39.72
N PRO A 44 0.50 -19.07 39.49
CA PRO A 44 -0.17 -19.90 38.50
C PRO A 44 0.43 -19.62 37.11
N ALA A 45 0.86 -20.67 36.43
CA ALA A 45 1.31 -20.58 35.04
C ALA A 45 0.20 -19.95 34.17
N PRO A 46 0.54 -19.06 33.22
CA PRO A 46 -0.42 -18.65 32.21
C PRO A 46 -0.81 -19.91 31.43
N ILE A 47 -2.10 -20.22 31.40
CA ILE A 47 -2.65 -21.22 30.49
C ILE A 47 -2.28 -20.73 29.09
N ALA A 48 -1.39 -21.46 28.42
CA ALA A 48 -1.18 -21.30 27.00
C ALA A 48 -2.54 -21.52 26.33
N ALA A 49 -3.16 -20.44 25.85
CA ALA A 49 -4.27 -20.55 24.94
C ALA A 49 -3.73 -21.31 23.73
N THR A 50 -4.18 -22.55 23.55
CA THR A 50 -4.05 -23.22 22.27
C THR A 50 -4.66 -22.27 21.24
N PRO A 51 -3.94 -21.91 20.15
CA PRO A 51 -4.58 -21.20 19.07
C PRO A 51 -5.71 -22.11 18.58
N VAL A 52 -6.95 -21.69 18.83
CA VAL A 52 -8.10 -22.24 18.12
C VAL A 52 -7.74 -22.03 16.64
N PRO A 53 -7.71 -23.08 15.80
CA PRO A 53 -7.66 -22.83 14.38
C PRO A 53 -8.92 -22.03 14.11
N ALA A 54 -8.78 -20.74 13.80
CA ALA A 54 -9.87 -19.97 13.22
C ALA A 54 -10.18 -20.70 11.92
N GLY A 55 -11.15 -21.62 11.99
CA GLY A 55 -11.48 -22.51 10.89
C GLY A 55 -11.68 -21.65 9.66
N GLU A 56 -10.95 -21.95 8.60
CA GLU A 56 -11.11 -21.26 7.32
C GLU A 56 -12.60 -21.34 6.96
N MET A 57 -13.28 -20.20 7.07
CA MET A 57 -14.67 -20.08 6.63
C MET A 57 -14.71 -20.46 5.16
N SER A 58 -15.65 -21.32 4.76
CA SER A 58 -15.78 -21.66 3.35
C SER A 58 -16.07 -20.40 2.54
N PHE A 59 -15.56 -20.35 1.31
CA PHE A 59 -15.80 -19.22 0.42
C PHE A 59 -17.30 -18.88 0.29
N ASP A 60 -18.16 -19.91 0.19
CA ASP A 60 -19.61 -19.72 0.08
C ASP A 60 -20.22 -19.06 1.32
N THR A 61 -19.72 -19.40 2.52
CA THR A 61 -20.15 -18.78 3.77
C THR A 61 -19.71 -17.32 3.81
N TRP A 62 -18.44 -17.06 3.45
CA TRP A 62 -17.93 -15.69 3.37
C TRP A 62 -18.70 -14.85 2.35
N LEU A 63 -19.04 -15.42 1.20
CA LEU A 63 -19.77 -14.73 0.15
C LEU A 63 -21.18 -14.37 0.61
N ALA A 64 -21.89 -15.29 1.28
CA ALA A 64 -23.20 -15.01 1.85
C ALA A 64 -23.15 -13.86 2.88
N ASP A 65 -22.17 -13.90 3.79
CA ASP A 65 -21.97 -12.84 4.79
C ASP A 65 -21.55 -11.51 4.16
N PHE A 66 -20.75 -11.55 3.09
CA PHE A 66 -20.38 -10.37 2.31
C PHE A 66 -21.61 -9.75 1.64
N MET A 67 -22.51 -10.55 1.03
CA MET A 67 -23.71 -10.03 0.39
C MET A 67 -24.59 -9.24 1.36
N VAL A 68 -24.75 -9.70 2.61
CA VAL A 68 -25.48 -8.96 3.66
C VAL A 68 -24.83 -7.61 3.94
N ARG A 69 -23.50 -7.57 4.08
CA ARG A 69 -22.75 -6.33 4.33
C ARG A 69 -22.78 -5.38 3.13
N ALA A 70 -22.73 -5.91 1.92
CA ALA A 70 -22.83 -5.17 0.68
C ALA A 70 -24.21 -4.51 0.52
N GLN A 71 -25.29 -5.20 0.90
CA GLN A 71 -26.63 -4.62 0.97
C GLN A 71 -26.74 -3.51 2.00
N ALA A 72 -26.19 -3.72 3.19
CA ALA A 72 -26.12 -2.69 4.22
C ALA A 72 -25.32 -1.44 3.75
N ALA A 73 -24.39 -1.63 2.81
CA ALA A 73 -23.64 -0.54 2.15
C ALA A 73 -24.40 0.14 0.99
N GLY A 74 -25.66 -0.24 0.74
CA GLY A 74 -26.57 0.38 -0.23
C GLY A 74 -26.67 -0.31 -1.58
N LEU A 75 -26.07 -1.50 -1.76
CA LEU A 75 -26.12 -2.23 -3.03
C LEU A 75 -27.40 -3.07 -3.15
N THR A 76 -28.00 -3.12 -4.34
CA THR A 76 -29.23 -3.89 -4.55
C THR A 76 -28.96 -5.40 -4.62
N GLN A 77 -29.91 -6.22 -4.17
CA GLN A 77 -29.81 -7.69 -4.31
C GLN A 77 -29.64 -8.10 -5.79
N GLN A 78 -30.32 -7.40 -6.71
CA GLN A 78 -30.25 -7.69 -8.14
C GLN A 78 -28.82 -7.51 -8.68
N LEU A 79 -28.15 -6.41 -8.32
CA LEU A 79 -26.76 -6.17 -8.68
C LEU A 79 -25.85 -7.26 -8.11
N LEU A 80 -25.97 -7.54 -6.81
CA LEU A 80 -25.12 -8.54 -6.15
C LEU A 80 -25.29 -9.93 -6.76
N ASN A 81 -26.52 -10.34 -7.08
CA ASN A 81 -26.78 -11.61 -7.74
C ASN A 81 -26.19 -11.67 -9.16
N ARG A 82 -26.21 -10.54 -9.88
CA ARG A 82 -25.68 -10.45 -11.24
C ARG A 82 -24.15 -10.51 -11.27
N GLU A 83 -23.49 -9.74 -10.42
CA GLU A 83 -22.03 -9.57 -10.45
C GLU A 83 -21.30 -10.67 -9.64
N LEU A 84 -21.93 -11.22 -8.60
CA LEU A 84 -21.31 -12.22 -7.71
C LEU A 84 -21.89 -13.62 -7.90
N GLY A 85 -22.93 -13.77 -8.74
CA GLY A 85 -23.53 -15.07 -9.03
C GLY A 85 -22.53 -16.02 -9.68
N GLY A 86 -22.19 -17.11 -8.98
CA GLY A 86 -21.24 -18.12 -9.48
C GLY A 86 -19.79 -17.67 -9.53
N VAL A 87 -19.45 -16.52 -8.92
CA VAL A 87 -18.05 -16.09 -8.81
C VAL A 87 -17.26 -17.09 -7.96
N THR A 88 -16.01 -17.34 -8.35
CA THR A 88 -15.08 -18.18 -7.58
C THR A 88 -13.76 -17.45 -7.41
N PRO A 89 -13.03 -17.64 -6.31
CA PRO A 89 -11.70 -17.07 -6.15
C PRO A 89 -10.78 -17.44 -7.33
N ASP A 90 -9.86 -16.54 -7.65
CA ASP A 90 -8.76 -16.78 -8.58
C ASP A 90 -7.49 -17.09 -7.77
N PRO A 91 -7.00 -18.35 -7.80
CA PRO A 91 -5.78 -18.74 -7.09
C PRO A 91 -4.55 -17.94 -7.52
N LYS A 92 -4.53 -17.42 -8.76
CA LYS A 92 -3.42 -16.62 -9.26
C LYS A 92 -3.37 -15.27 -8.57
N VAL A 93 -4.51 -14.64 -8.29
CA VAL A 93 -4.59 -13.37 -7.56
C VAL A 93 -4.03 -13.53 -6.14
N ILE A 94 -4.48 -14.58 -5.44
CA ILE A 94 -4.00 -14.90 -4.08
C ILE A 94 -2.49 -15.17 -4.08
N SER A 95 -2.00 -15.92 -5.07
CA SER A 95 -0.56 -16.20 -5.22
C SER A 95 0.28 -14.93 -5.49
N LEU A 96 -0.29 -13.93 -6.15
CA LEU A 96 0.40 -12.66 -6.44
C LEU A 96 0.35 -11.68 -5.28
N ASP A 97 -0.69 -11.67 -4.46
CA ASP A 97 -0.80 -10.84 -3.24
C ASP A 97 0.36 -11.07 -2.24
N GLY A 98 0.89 -12.29 -2.22
CA GLY A 98 2.05 -12.66 -1.43
C GLY A 98 3.41 -12.23 -2.00
N ARG A 99 3.47 -11.69 -3.23
CA ARG A 99 4.73 -11.37 -3.92
C ARG A 99 4.84 -9.87 -4.21
N GLN A 100 5.83 -9.20 -3.63
CA GLN A 100 6.16 -7.79 -3.92
C GLN A 100 7.55 -7.69 -4.58
N PRO A 101 7.64 -7.86 -5.92
CA PRO A 101 8.93 -7.92 -6.63
C PRO A 101 9.71 -6.60 -6.66
N GLU A 102 9.06 -5.46 -6.40
CA GLU A 102 9.68 -4.13 -6.42
C GLU A 102 10.71 -3.95 -5.29
N PHE A 103 10.48 -4.56 -4.13
CA PHE A 103 11.45 -4.54 -3.02
C PHE A 103 12.64 -5.50 -3.23
N SER A 104 12.61 -6.29 -4.30
CA SER A 104 13.64 -7.30 -4.59
C SER A 104 14.68 -6.82 -5.62
N LYS A 105 14.52 -5.61 -6.19
CA LYS A 105 15.42 -5.07 -7.23
C LYS A 105 16.19 -3.84 -6.73
N PRO A 106 17.49 -3.71 -7.06
CA PRO A 106 18.22 -2.47 -6.85
C PRO A 106 17.54 -1.29 -7.57
N VAL A 107 17.49 -0.12 -6.93
CA VAL A 107 16.82 1.08 -7.46
C VAL A 107 17.33 1.45 -8.86
N GLY A 108 18.64 1.34 -9.10
CA GLY A 108 19.23 1.62 -10.41
C GLY A 108 18.70 0.72 -11.53
N ASP A 109 18.46 -0.57 -11.23
CA ASP A 109 17.93 -1.52 -12.20
C ASP A 109 16.44 -1.32 -12.44
N TYR A 110 15.68 -0.94 -11.40
CA TYR A 110 14.29 -0.49 -11.55
C TYR A 110 14.21 0.71 -12.49
N ILE A 111 15.01 1.76 -12.25
CA ILE A 111 15.00 2.99 -13.04
C ILE A 111 15.32 2.70 -14.52
N LYS A 112 16.34 1.88 -14.80
CA LYS A 112 16.69 1.50 -16.18
C LYS A 112 15.56 0.75 -16.89
N GLY A 113 14.76 -0.05 -16.16
CA GLY A 113 13.63 -0.77 -16.73
C GLY A 113 12.41 0.11 -17.01
N VAL A 114 12.23 1.21 -16.27
CA VAL A 114 11.04 2.07 -16.38
C VAL A 114 11.26 3.35 -17.19
N ILE A 115 12.50 3.84 -17.30
CA ILE A 115 12.84 5.01 -18.12
C ILE A 115 13.47 4.53 -19.42
N SER A 116 12.65 4.08 -20.38
CA SER A 116 13.11 3.73 -21.73
C SER A 116 12.93 4.89 -22.71
N ASP A 117 13.82 4.97 -23.71
CA ASP A 117 13.76 5.98 -24.77
C ASP A 117 12.42 5.94 -25.52
N ASP A 118 11.89 4.73 -25.76
CA ASP A 118 10.58 4.54 -26.39
C ASP A 118 9.46 5.19 -25.58
N ARG A 119 9.45 5.00 -24.26
CA ARG A 119 8.43 5.58 -23.38
C ARG A 119 8.52 7.10 -23.37
N VAL A 120 9.73 7.65 -23.37
CA VAL A 120 9.98 9.10 -23.46
C VAL A 120 9.49 9.65 -24.81
N ALA A 121 9.78 8.97 -25.92
CA ALA A 121 9.35 9.38 -27.25
C ALA A 121 7.81 9.39 -27.37
N VAL A 122 7.14 8.34 -26.88
CA VAL A 122 5.67 8.28 -26.84
C VAL A 122 5.09 9.38 -25.95
N GLY A 123 5.68 9.63 -24.78
CA GLY A 123 5.26 10.70 -23.87
C GLY A 123 5.35 12.08 -24.53
N ARG A 124 6.46 12.39 -25.21
CA ARG A 124 6.64 13.65 -25.96
C ARG A 124 5.59 13.83 -27.06
N ARG A 125 5.30 12.77 -27.81
CA ARG A 125 4.25 12.79 -28.84
C ARG A 125 2.87 13.06 -28.23
N LYS A 126 2.49 12.34 -27.18
CA LYS A 126 1.19 12.53 -26.48
C LYS A 126 1.06 13.92 -25.87
N ARG A 127 2.15 14.47 -25.35
CA ARG A 127 2.19 15.85 -24.84
C ARG A 127 1.78 16.90 -25.88
N THR A 128 2.18 16.69 -27.14
CA THR A 128 1.85 17.59 -28.25
C THR A 128 0.51 17.26 -28.91
N GLU A 129 0.13 15.98 -28.98
CA GLU A 129 -1.06 15.49 -29.67
C GLU A 129 -2.35 15.74 -28.88
N LEU A 130 -2.30 15.64 -27.54
CA LEU A 130 -3.49 15.70 -26.69
C LEU A 130 -3.86 17.15 -26.34
N ALA A 131 -4.72 17.74 -27.17
CA ALA A 131 -5.17 19.13 -27.06
C ALA A 131 -5.89 19.47 -25.74
N PHE A 132 -6.40 18.47 -25.00
CA PHE A 132 -7.10 18.68 -23.73
C PHE A 132 -6.16 18.85 -22.52
N LEU A 133 -4.88 18.47 -22.63
CA LEU A 133 -3.93 18.52 -21.50
C LEU A 133 -3.79 19.92 -20.86
N PRO A 134 -3.72 21.04 -21.61
CA PRO A 134 -3.71 22.38 -21.01
C PRO A 134 -4.94 22.68 -20.15
N GLN A 135 -6.12 22.21 -20.57
CA GLN A 135 -7.36 22.44 -19.83
C GLN A 135 -7.38 21.63 -18.52
N VAL A 136 -6.89 20.39 -18.56
CA VAL A 136 -6.74 19.55 -17.36
C VAL A 136 -5.72 20.17 -16.40
N GLU A 137 -4.57 20.61 -16.91
CA GLU A 137 -3.54 21.30 -16.13
C GLU A 137 -4.08 22.58 -15.47
N GLN A 138 -4.82 23.41 -16.21
CA GLN A 138 -5.43 24.62 -15.66
C GLN A 138 -6.49 24.31 -14.60
N ARG A 139 -7.32 23.27 -14.82
CA ARG A 139 -8.41 22.92 -13.92
C ARG A 139 -7.93 22.32 -12.60
N TYR A 140 -6.92 21.46 -12.64
CA TYR A 140 -6.48 20.68 -11.49
C TYR A 140 -5.14 21.14 -10.90
N GLY A 141 -4.41 22.05 -11.58
CA GLY A 141 -3.13 22.56 -11.11
C GLY A 141 -1.96 21.57 -11.18
N VAL A 142 -2.15 20.45 -11.88
CA VAL A 142 -1.12 19.41 -12.04
C VAL A 142 -0.43 19.56 -13.40
N PRO A 143 0.91 19.71 -13.45
CA PRO A 143 1.63 19.81 -14.71
C PRO A 143 1.38 18.59 -15.60
N ARG A 144 1.10 18.81 -16.89
CA ARG A 144 0.76 17.73 -17.82
C ARG A 144 1.83 16.64 -17.93
N ASP A 145 3.09 17.02 -17.71
CA ASP A 145 4.23 16.09 -17.79
C ASP A 145 4.18 15.05 -16.65
N ILE A 146 3.66 15.44 -15.48
CA ILE A 146 3.40 14.51 -14.36
C ILE A 146 2.25 13.56 -14.70
N LEU A 147 1.15 14.08 -15.26
CA LEU A 147 0.01 13.25 -15.68
C LEU A 147 0.42 12.19 -16.70
N LEU A 148 1.23 12.60 -17.69
CA LEU A 148 1.76 11.69 -18.70
C LEU A 148 2.73 10.67 -18.12
N ALA A 149 3.58 11.06 -17.18
CA ALA A 149 4.51 10.15 -16.52
C ALA A 149 3.76 9.06 -15.74
N VAL A 150 2.72 9.42 -14.97
CA VAL A 150 1.88 8.45 -14.26
C VAL A 150 1.20 7.51 -15.26
N TRP A 151 0.55 8.04 -16.29
CA TRP A 151 -0.14 7.20 -17.28
C TRP A 151 0.81 6.23 -18.02
N ALA A 152 2.05 6.67 -18.28
CA ALA A 152 3.09 5.84 -18.87
C ALA A 152 3.50 4.68 -17.95
N MET A 153 3.68 4.96 -16.65
CA MET A 153 4.09 3.98 -15.65
C MET A 153 3.00 2.96 -15.34
N GLU A 154 1.75 3.42 -15.23
CA GLU A 154 0.63 2.56 -14.82
C GLU A 154 0.16 1.62 -15.92
N SER A 155 0.18 2.05 -17.19
CA SER A 155 -0.45 1.27 -18.26
C SER A 155 0.21 1.38 -19.64
N ALA A 156 1.42 1.92 -19.71
CA ALA A 156 2.07 2.24 -20.98
C ALA A 156 1.15 3.08 -21.88
N PHE A 157 0.49 4.09 -21.30
CA PHE A 157 -0.52 4.91 -21.96
C PHE A 157 -1.74 4.13 -22.48
N GLY A 158 -2.21 3.15 -21.70
CA GLY A 158 -3.37 2.31 -22.01
C GLY A 158 -3.08 1.07 -22.85
N GLN A 159 -1.82 0.80 -23.22
CA GLN A 159 -1.47 -0.40 -23.98
C GLN A 159 -1.47 -1.67 -23.11
N ILE A 160 -1.22 -1.54 -21.80
CA ILE A 160 -1.15 -2.64 -20.85
C ILE A 160 -2.05 -2.29 -19.66
N GLN A 161 -3.29 -2.77 -19.65
CA GLN A 161 -4.26 -2.46 -18.58
C GLN A 161 -4.40 -3.58 -17.53
N GLY A 162 -3.75 -4.72 -17.77
CA GLY A 162 -3.99 -5.96 -17.02
C GLY A 162 -5.10 -6.80 -17.67
N ASN A 163 -5.22 -8.04 -17.21
CA ASN A 163 -6.17 -9.03 -17.75
C ASN A 163 -6.93 -9.80 -16.67
N PHE A 164 -6.91 -9.29 -15.44
CA PHE A 164 -7.70 -9.82 -14.35
C PHE A 164 -9.05 -9.12 -14.28
N ASP A 165 -10.10 -9.89 -14.04
CA ASP A 165 -11.42 -9.32 -13.74
C ASP A 165 -11.39 -8.62 -12.38
N VAL A 166 -11.81 -7.35 -12.33
CA VAL A 166 -11.67 -6.52 -11.13
C VAL A 166 -12.54 -7.07 -9.99
N VAL A 167 -13.78 -7.46 -10.27
CA VAL A 167 -14.72 -7.97 -9.26
C VAL A 167 -14.19 -9.28 -8.69
N ARG A 168 -13.84 -10.24 -9.54
CA ARG A 168 -13.27 -11.53 -9.13
C ARG A 168 -11.96 -11.37 -8.37
N SER A 169 -11.12 -10.43 -8.79
CA SER A 169 -9.86 -10.14 -8.09
C SER A 169 -10.12 -9.63 -6.68
N MET A 170 -11.01 -8.64 -6.53
CA MET A 170 -11.36 -8.12 -5.21
C MET A 170 -12.07 -9.16 -4.36
N VAL A 171 -12.95 -9.99 -4.92
CA VAL A 171 -13.55 -11.16 -4.26
C VAL A 171 -12.48 -12.11 -3.72
N SER A 172 -11.46 -12.42 -4.52
CA SER A 172 -10.37 -13.31 -4.13
C SER A 172 -9.56 -12.75 -2.97
N LEU A 173 -9.21 -11.46 -3.03
CA LEU A 173 -8.44 -10.78 -1.98
C LEU A 173 -9.27 -10.51 -0.71
N ALA A 174 -10.57 -10.31 -0.87
CA ALA A 174 -11.50 -10.11 0.23
C ALA A 174 -11.76 -11.42 1.00
N ALA A 175 -11.91 -12.53 0.28
CA ALA A 175 -12.09 -13.84 0.88
C ALA A 175 -10.79 -14.37 1.52
N ASP A 176 -9.65 -14.25 0.83
CA ASP A 176 -8.42 -14.94 1.22
C ASP A 176 -7.11 -14.13 1.05
N GLY A 177 -7.20 -12.83 0.80
CA GLY A 177 -6.01 -11.96 0.71
C GLY A 177 -5.44 -11.60 2.09
N ARG A 178 -4.25 -10.98 2.09
CA ARG A 178 -3.60 -10.46 3.31
C ARG A 178 -4.31 -9.23 3.89
N ARG A 179 -5.00 -8.47 3.05
CA ARG A 179 -5.68 -7.20 3.39
C ARG A 179 -7.19 -7.29 3.15
N ARG A 180 -7.83 -8.35 3.68
CA ARG A 180 -9.25 -8.69 3.43
C ARG A 180 -10.21 -7.51 3.60
N GLY A 181 -10.16 -6.80 4.72
CA GLY A 181 -11.06 -5.65 4.97
C GLY A 181 -10.87 -4.47 4.01
N TRP A 182 -9.65 -4.25 3.51
CA TRP A 182 -9.43 -3.25 2.45
C TRP A 182 -10.04 -3.73 1.13
N ALA A 183 -9.78 -4.98 0.74
CA ALA A 183 -10.32 -5.56 -0.48
C ALA A 183 -11.86 -5.62 -0.48
N GLU A 184 -12.50 -5.86 0.66
CA GLU A 184 -13.96 -5.77 0.79
C GLU A 184 -14.48 -4.34 0.55
N GLY A 185 -13.76 -3.34 1.07
CA GLY A 185 -14.07 -1.93 0.81
C GLY A 185 -13.97 -1.59 -0.68
N GLU A 186 -12.90 -2.02 -1.34
CA GLU A 186 -12.71 -1.83 -2.79
C GLU A 186 -13.72 -2.63 -3.62
N LEU A 187 -14.10 -3.84 -3.20
CA LEU A 187 -15.15 -4.62 -3.86
C LEU A 187 -16.50 -3.88 -3.81
N ILE A 188 -16.87 -3.33 -2.66
CA ILE A 188 -18.08 -2.50 -2.54
C ILE A 188 -17.98 -1.27 -3.43
N ALA A 189 -16.83 -0.58 -3.44
CA ALA A 189 -16.62 0.60 -4.29
C ALA A 189 -16.73 0.26 -5.79
N ALA A 190 -16.12 -0.85 -6.22
CA ALA A 190 -16.20 -1.33 -7.59
C ALA A 190 -17.64 -1.65 -8.00
N LEU A 191 -18.40 -2.33 -7.13
CA LEU A 191 -19.81 -2.62 -7.37
C LEU A 191 -20.66 -1.34 -7.44
N LYS A 192 -20.35 -0.32 -6.64
CA LYS A 192 -21.02 1.00 -6.73
C LYS A 192 -20.74 1.71 -8.06
N ILE A 193 -19.53 1.57 -8.61
CA ILE A 193 -19.19 2.11 -9.93
C ILE A 193 -19.95 1.37 -11.04
N ILE A 194 -20.17 0.06 -10.89
CA ILE A 194 -20.98 -0.71 -11.85
C ILE A 194 -22.46 -0.32 -11.80
N ASP A 195 -22.96 0.10 -10.64
CA ASP A 195 -24.35 0.53 -10.43
C ASP A 195 -24.64 1.96 -10.88
N SER A 196 -23.60 2.78 -11.13
CA SER A 196 -23.72 4.24 -11.37
C SER A 196 -24.08 4.64 -12.79
#